data_AF-A0A5C4X7R8-F1
#
_entry.id   AF-A0A5C4X7R8-F1
#
_cell.length_a   1.000
_cell.length_b   1.000
_cell.length_c   1.000
_cell.angle_alpha   90.00
_cell.angle_beta   90.00
_cell.angle_gamma   90.00
#
_symmetry.space_group_name_H-M   'P 1'
#
loop_
_entity.id
_entity.type
_entity.pdbx_description
1 polymer ?
#
loop_
_entity_poly.entity_id
_entity_poly.type
_entity_poly.pdbx_seq_one_letter_code
_entity_poly.pdbx_strand_id
1 'polypeptide(L)'
;MKTLARKTLAHTLRQNNATVLAWYLSAGFIFIVANLAILLLLRFVPPEDIRQATGGLAPPDRAFQQQLWFLWVVAAIAWLFSQNLKASNGQRSPTSDSYQLYRAGIAVAAIGVASYLAWAGIAITRGYSPGLLLSVLQGNPAALAASREYLRPVAGITSVVAFSVPGICAAIASRQPISRWGRWLIAITLAGAVARTFLNAERLALEEFMLPVLVAIAFRDREKVSQRIRSVLVIAPFFTVLLFAAGEALRPSYTSRSGEVGFTSYIYDRLLGYYLSAQVNGEPYARLIPHVPAPNFTADAIWNAPLIGSFVTPASTFGFDSRERFAIALGRYLNPELNTVALLPSILAEWGIWLAVPVVLLCTIGLTVASKRCSPDHPASAAAYGFLLIAALESARYPYLAQSRFWLAILGCLIVIAISRRIKATGA
;
A
#
# COMPACT_ATOMS: atom_id res chain seq x y z
N MET A 1 23.76 45.52 8.55
CA MET A 1 24.19 44.23 9.14
C MET A 1 23.07 43.44 9.82
N LYS A 2 22.25 44.01 10.73
CA LYS A 2 21.15 43.28 11.43
C LYS A 2 20.14 42.59 10.49
N THR A 3 19.85 43.20 9.33
CA THR A 3 18.91 42.67 8.32
C THR A 3 19.47 41.47 7.56
N LEU A 4 20.79 41.44 7.30
CA LEU A 4 21.44 40.31 6.64
C LEU A 4 21.51 39.11 7.59
N ALA A 5 21.92 39.33 8.84
CA ALA A 5 21.96 38.30 9.88
C ALA A 5 20.57 37.66 10.14
N ARG A 6 19.49 38.46 10.15
CA ARG A 6 18.11 37.93 10.24
C ARG A 6 17.72 37.08 9.03
N LYS A 7 18.10 37.48 7.81
CA LYS A 7 17.83 36.69 6.60
C LYS A 7 18.62 35.38 6.60
N THR A 8 19.89 35.41 7.00
CA THR A 8 20.72 34.21 7.08
C THR A 8 20.21 33.27 8.17
N LEU A 9 19.91 33.77 9.37
CA LEU A 9 19.37 32.96 10.47
C LEU A 9 17.99 32.36 10.12
N ALA A 10 17.10 33.14 9.50
CA ALA A 10 15.81 32.64 9.04
C ALA A 10 15.96 31.60 7.91
N HIS A 11 16.97 31.75 7.04
CA HIS A 11 17.29 30.77 6.00
C HIS A 11 17.87 29.48 6.58
N THR A 12 18.76 29.56 7.58
CA THR A 12 19.33 28.40 8.28
C THR A 12 18.26 27.67 9.11
N LEU A 13 17.38 28.41 9.80
CA LEU A 13 16.26 27.84 10.54
C LEU A 13 15.18 27.25 9.61
N ARG A 14 14.91 27.87 8.45
CA ARG A 14 14.06 27.26 7.41
C ARG A 14 14.69 26.01 6.80
N GLN A 15 16.00 26.00 6.57
CA GLN A 15 16.70 24.83 6.06
C GLN A 15 16.68 23.67 7.07
N ASN A 16 16.87 23.95 8.36
CA ASN A 16 16.77 22.95 9.41
C ASN A 16 15.33 22.45 9.65
N ASN A 17 14.31 23.29 9.44
CA ASN A 17 12.91 22.84 9.53
C ASN A 17 12.43 22.10 8.27
N ALA A 18 13.06 22.33 7.11
CA ALA A 18 12.71 21.66 5.85
C ALA A 18 13.45 20.32 5.63
N THR A 19 14.63 20.12 6.25
CA THR A 19 15.28 18.80 6.34
C THR A 19 14.58 17.87 7.34
N VAL A 20 13.66 18.42 8.12
CA VAL A 20 12.89 17.75 9.16
C VAL A 20 11.43 17.72 8.70
N LEU A 21 11.13 16.91 7.67
CA LEU A 21 9.95 16.06 7.83
C LEU A 21 10.28 15.30 9.10
N ALA A 22 9.65 15.68 10.22
CA ALA A 22 10.05 15.22 11.53
C ALA A 22 10.20 13.71 11.53
N TRP A 23 11.15 13.19 12.32
CA TRP A 23 11.47 11.76 12.35
C TRP A 23 10.24 10.86 12.53
N TYR A 24 9.18 11.38 13.18
CA TYR A 24 7.87 10.73 13.36
C TYR A 24 6.98 10.71 12.12
N LEU A 25 7.31 11.46 11.06
CA LEU A 25 6.66 11.45 9.76
C LEU A 25 7.32 10.46 8.79
N SER A 26 8.38 9.73 9.19
CA SER A 26 8.99 8.74 8.32
C SER A 26 8.10 7.51 8.19
N ALA A 27 8.07 6.91 7.00
CA ALA A 27 7.34 5.66 6.79
C ALA A 27 7.86 4.54 7.71
N GLY A 28 9.16 4.55 8.05
CA GLY A 28 9.72 3.61 9.02
C GLY A 28 9.19 3.78 10.45
N PHE A 29 8.91 5.01 10.91
CA PHE A 29 8.29 5.22 12.21
C PHE A 29 6.85 4.66 12.23
N ILE A 30 6.09 4.95 11.18
CA ILE A 30 4.71 4.46 11.03
C ILE A 30 4.69 2.94 11.00
N PHE A 31 5.63 2.32 10.29
CA PHE A 31 5.82 0.87 10.26
C PHE A 31 6.02 0.31 11.68
N ILE A 32 6.87 0.92 12.50
CA ILE A 32 7.11 0.51 13.88
C ILE A 32 5.85 0.66 14.74
N VAL A 33 5.18 1.81 14.68
CA VAL A 33 4.00 2.09 15.50
C VAL A 33 2.83 1.18 15.12
N ALA A 34 2.57 1.00 13.83
CA ALA A 34 1.49 0.14 13.34
C ALA A 34 1.68 -1.31 13.79
N ASN A 35 2.90 -1.85 13.67
CA ASN A 35 3.19 -3.21 14.13
C ASN A 35 3.20 -3.30 15.67
N LEU A 36 3.71 -2.30 16.39
CA LEU A 36 3.69 -2.30 17.86
C LEU A 36 2.26 -2.41 18.39
N ALA A 37 1.33 -1.61 17.85
CA ALA A 37 -0.06 -1.61 18.29
C ALA A 37 -0.67 -3.02 18.23
N ILE A 38 -0.46 -3.76 17.14
CA ILE A 38 -1.01 -5.11 17.00
C ILE A 38 -0.26 -6.14 17.86
N LEU A 39 1.07 -6.03 18.00
CA LEU A 39 1.82 -6.91 18.90
C LEU A 39 1.40 -6.73 20.37
N LEU A 40 1.08 -5.51 20.79
CA LEU A 40 0.50 -5.24 22.10
C LEU A 40 -0.88 -5.89 22.24
N LEU A 41 -1.74 -5.80 21.21
CA LEU A 41 -3.03 -6.50 21.24
C LEU A 41 -2.86 -8.01 21.39
N LEU A 42 -1.96 -8.64 20.64
CA LEU A 42 -1.68 -10.09 20.80
C LEU A 42 -1.17 -10.46 22.19
N ARG A 43 -0.46 -9.55 22.85
CA ARG A 43 0.13 -9.79 24.17
C ARG A 43 -0.89 -9.63 25.31
N PHE A 44 -1.78 -8.65 25.19
CA PHE A 44 -2.65 -8.23 26.30
C PHE A 44 -4.11 -8.63 26.14
N VAL A 45 -4.57 -8.93 24.93
CA VAL A 45 -5.92 -9.45 24.71
C VAL A 45 -5.98 -10.92 25.15
N PRO A 46 -6.97 -11.34 25.95
CA PRO A 46 -7.16 -12.72 26.34
C PRO A 46 -7.19 -13.68 25.13
N PRO A 47 -6.59 -14.88 25.22
CA PRO A 47 -6.59 -15.86 24.13
C PRO A 47 -7.98 -16.21 23.58
N GLU A 48 -9.00 -16.24 24.43
CA GLU A 48 -10.37 -16.56 24.03
C GLU A 48 -10.98 -15.46 23.14
N ASP A 49 -10.70 -14.19 23.45
CA ASP A 49 -11.14 -13.05 22.65
C ASP A 49 -10.41 -13.02 21.29
N ILE A 50 -9.12 -13.39 21.27
CA ILE A 50 -8.37 -13.57 20.01
C ILE A 50 -9.01 -14.67 19.18
N ARG A 51 -9.34 -15.83 19.78
CA ARG A 51 -10.03 -16.91 19.08
C ARG A 51 -11.37 -16.45 18.53
N GLN A 52 -12.17 -15.74 19.32
CA GLN A 52 -13.44 -15.22 18.87
C GLN A 52 -13.27 -14.26 17.68
N ALA A 53 -12.36 -13.29 17.78
CA ALA A 53 -12.12 -12.28 16.73
C ALA A 53 -11.57 -12.89 15.43
N THR A 54 -10.78 -13.96 15.54
CA THR A 54 -10.11 -14.60 14.40
C THR A 54 -10.88 -15.77 13.79
N GLY A 55 -12.07 -16.08 14.30
CA GLY A 55 -12.89 -17.19 13.83
C GLY A 55 -12.38 -18.57 14.28
N GLY A 56 -11.81 -18.65 15.47
CA GLY A 56 -11.40 -19.89 16.14
C GLY A 56 -9.89 -20.13 16.18
N LEU A 57 -9.06 -19.24 15.61
CA LEU A 57 -7.61 -19.42 15.60
C LEU A 57 -7.03 -19.16 17.00
N ALA A 58 -6.25 -20.13 17.48
CA ALA A 58 -5.45 -19.92 18.69
C ALA A 58 -4.42 -18.81 18.45
N PRO A 59 -4.09 -17.99 19.46
CA PRO A 59 -2.97 -17.06 19.35
C PRO A 59 -1.68 -17.83 19.06
N PRO A 60 -0.67 -17.18 18.43
CA PRO A 60 0.55 -17.89 18.08
C PRO A 60 1.25 -18.44 19.31
N ASP A 61 2.04 -19.49 19.14
CA ASP A 61 2.82 -20.01 20.24
C ASP A 61 3.79 -18.95 20.81
N ARG A 62 4.24 -19.15 22.05
CA ARG A 62 5.09 -18.16 22.74
C ARG A 62 6.41 -17.92 22.01
N ALA A 63 6.95 -18.93 21.32
CA ALA A 63 8.23 -18.80 20.62
C ALA A 63 8.07 -17.92 19.36
N PHE A 64 7.01 -18.13 18.59
CA PHE A 64 6.67 -17.32 17.43
C PHE A 64 6.38 -15.87 17.84
N GLN A 65 5.62 -15.66 18.92
CA GLN A 65 5.40 -14.31 19.45
C GLN A 65 6.71 -13.62 19.87
N GLN A 66 7.62 -14.33 20.55
CA GLN A 66 8.92 -13.79 20.94
C GLN A 66 9.76 -13.40 19.72
N GLN A 67 9.74 -14.20 18.65
CA GLN A 67 10.42 -13.89 17.41
C GLN A 67 9.84 -12.63 16.74
N LEU A 68 8.51 -12.46 16.72
CA LEU A 68 7.88 -11.24 16.22
C LEU A 68 8.27 -10.00 17.03
N TRP A 69 8.28 -10.10 18.36
CA TRP A 69 8.76 -9.03 19.24
C TRP A 69 10.23 -8.68 18.98
N PHE A 70 11.08 -9.69 18.79
CA PHE A 70 12.48 -9.49 18.45
C PHE A 70 12.64 -8.77 17.10
N LEU A 71 11.91 -9.18 16.06
CA LEU A 71 11.93 -8.51 14.76
C LEU A 71 11.44 -7.06 14.85
N TRP A 72 10.44 -6.78 15.69
CA TRP A 72 9.99 -5.42 15.95
C TRP A 72 11.07 -4.57 16.63
N VAL A 73 11.79 -5.10 17.62
CA VAL A 73 12.93 -4.42 18.25
C VAL A 73 14.03 -4.14 17.23
N VAL A 74 14.35 -5.12 16.38
CA VAL A 74 15.29 -4.95 15.26
C VAL A 74 14.86 -3.81 14.34
N ALA A 75 13.58 -3.74 13.96
CA ALA A 75 13.04 -2.63 13.19
C ALA A 75 13.19 -1.28 13.91
N ALA A 76 12.87 -1.22 15.21
CA ALA A 76 13.01 -0.01 16.02
C ALA A 76 14.47 0.51 16.05
N ILE A 77 15.43 -0.39 16.25
CA ILE A 77 16.86 -0.06 16.22
C ILE A 77 17.28 0.39 14.82
N ALA A 78 16.86 -0.31 13.77
CA ALA A 78 17.16 0.03 12.38
C ALA A 78 16.66 1.44 12.02
N TRP A 79 15.46 1.76 12.47
CA TRP A 79 14.87 3.07 12.29
C TRP A 79 15.65 4.15 13.03
N LEU A 80 15.98 3.96 14.32
CA LEU A 80 16.81 4.89 15.09
C LEU A 80 18.15 5.14 14.39
N PHE A 81 18.82 4.08 13.93
CA PHE A 81 20.08 4.20 13.19
C PHE A 81 19.89 4.97 11.88
N SER A 82 18.83 4.66 11.12
CA SER A 82 18.49 5.35 9.87
C SER A 82 18.11 6.82 10.08
N GLN A 83 17.83 7.24 11.32
CA GLN A 83 17.62 8.65 11.61
C GLN A 83 18.88 9.48 11.36
N ASN A 84 20.05 8.89 11.58
CA ASN A 84 21.34 9.54 11.43
C ASN A 84 21.94 9.45 10.01
N LEU A 85 21.36 8.60 9.15
CA LEU A 85 21.77 8.51 7.76
C LEU A 85 21.42 9.82 7.05
N LYS A 86 22.46 10.60 6.72
CA LYS A 86 22.31 11.80 5.90
C LYS A 86 21.70 11.37 4.57
N ALA A 87 20.54 11.91 4.24
CA ALA A 87 20.09 11.89 2.85
C ALA A 87 21.15 12.68 2.07
N SER A 88 21.95 11.97 1.26
CA SER A 88 22.93 12.60 0.37
C SER A 88 22.22 13.76 -0.35
N ASN A 89 22.65 14.98 -0.05
CA ASN A 89 22.23 16.20 -0.73
C ASN A 89 22.90 16.21 -2.11
N GLY A 90 22.69 15.17 -2.92
CA GLY A 90 23.00 15.23 -4.34
C GLY A 90 22.43 16.54 -4.86
N GLN A 91 23.31 17.37 -5.45
CA GLN A 91 23.00 18.74 -5.86
C GLN A 91 21.56 18.80 -6.36
N ARG A 92 20.71 19.45 -5.57
CA ARG A 92 19.28 19.61 -5.86
C ARG A 92 19.19 20.49 -7.09
N SER A 93 19.27 19.89 -8.27
CA SER A 93 19.03 20.60 -9.52
C SER A 93 17.64 21.19 -9.39
N PRO A 94 17.51 22.52 -9.37
CA PRO A 94 16.22 23.15 -9.28
C PRO A 94 15.43 22.72 -10.51
N THR A 95 14.16 22.37 -10.25
CA THR A 95 13.07 22.37 -11.22
C THR A 95 13.40 21.61 -12.50
N SER A 96 13.02 20.33 -12.54
CA SER A 96 12.37 19.86 -13.76
C SER A 96 11.31 20.92 -14.09
N ASP A 97 11.31 21.42 -15.33
CA ASP A 97 10.29 22.35 -15.79
C ASP A 97 8.94 21.80 -15.38
N SER A 98 8.20 22.59 -14.60
CA SER A 98 6.91 22.17 -14.03
C SER A 98 5.98 21.65 -15.14
N TYR A 99 6.10 22.22 -16.34
CA TYR A 99 5.40 21.76 -17.53
C TYR A 99 5.86 20.38 -18.05
N GLN A 100 7.16 20.08 -18.06
CA GLN A 100 7.67 18.77 -18.49
C GLN A 100 7.23 17.66 -17.51
N LEU A 101 7.25 17.96 -16.21
CA LEU A 101 6.73 17.03 -15.21
C LEU A 101 5.25 16.78 -15.38
N TYR A 102 4.47 17.83 -15.65
CA TYR A 102 3.05 17.70 -15.98
C TYR A 102 2.84 16.79 -17.18
N ARG A 103 3.54 17.01 -18.30
CA ARG A 103 3.43 16.17 -19.51
C ARG A 103 3.83 14.72 -19.25
N ALA A 104 4.93 14.49 -18.54
CA ALA A 104 5.37 13.16 -18.15
C ALA A 104 4.32 12.46 -17.27
N GLY A 105 3.76 13.19 -16.29
CA GLY A 105 2.70 12.71 -15.42
C GLY A 105 1.44 12.31 -16.19
N ILE A 106 0.98 13.16 -17.11
CA ILE A 106 -0.19 12.86 -17.97
C ILE A 106 0.07 11.65 -18.86
N ALA A 107 1.26 11.51 -19.45
CA ALA A 107 1.60 10.36 -20.29
C ALA A 107 1.60 9.05 -19.49
N VAL A 108 2.22 9.03 -18.31
CA VAL A 108 2.24 7.85 -17.43
C VAL A 108 0.83 7.54 -16.89
N ALA A 109 0.04 8.57 -16.57
CA ALA A 109 -1.35 8.41 -16.16
C ALA A 109 -2.22 7.78 -17.26
N ALA A 110 -2.01 8.20 -18.51
CA ALA A 110 -2.72 7.66 -19.67
C ALA A 110 -2.45 6.17 -19.88
N ILE A 111 -1.21 5.69 -19.63
CA ILE A 111 -0.89 4.26 -19.68
C ILE A 111 -1.73 3.48 -18.66
N GLY A 112 -1.79 3.93 -17.41
CA GLY A 112 -2.59 3.27 -16.38
C GLY A 112 -4.09 3.30 -16.67
N VAL A 113 -4.60 4.40 -17.24
CA VAL A 113 -6.01 4.51 -17.69
C VAL A 113 -6.29 3.58 -18.87
N ALA A 114 -5.38 3.47 -19.84
CA ALA A 114 -5.53 2.52 -20.94
C ALA A 114 -5.64 1.07 -20.41
N SER A 115 -4.89 0.72 -19.35
CA SER A 115 -5.03 -0.58 -18.68
C SER A 115 -6.37 -0.77 -17.99
N TYR A 116 -6.95 0.26 -17.35
CA TYR A 116 -8.32 0.20 -16.83
C TYR A 116 -9.34 -0.06 -17.94
N LEU A 117 -9.21 0.62 -19.08
CA LEU A 117 -10.10 0.44 -20.23
C LEU A 117 -9.96 -0.96 -20.83
N ALA A 118 -8.73 -1.46 -20.98
CA ALA A 118 -8.47 -2.82 -21.44
C ALA A 118 -9.07 -3.87 -20.50
N TRP A 119 -8.90 -3.70 -19.18
CA TRP A 119 -9.48 -4.59 -18.18
C TRP A 119 -11.02 -4.57 -18.21
N ALA A 120 -11.64 -3.39 -18.33
CA ALA A 120 -13.08 -3.26 -18.50
C ALA A 120 -13.58 -3.93 -19.79
N GLY A 121 -12.85 -3.76 -20.91
CA GLY A 121 -13.15 -4.45 -22.16
C GLY A 121 -13.10 -5.97 -22.02
N ILE A 122 -12.09 -6.50 -21.32
CA ILE A 122 -11.98 -7.94 -21.04
C ILE A 122 -13.11 -8.43 -20.13
N ALA A 123 -13.56 -7.61 -19.16
CA ALA A 123 -14.70 -7.97 -18.34
C ALA A 123 -15.99 -8.10 -19.19
N ILE A 124 -16.20 -7.18 -20.12
CA ILE A 124 -17.35 -7.22 -21.05
C ILE A 124 -17.28 -8.48 -21.93
N THR A 125 -16.11 -8.82 -22.48
CA THR A 125 -15.97 -10.05 -23.29
C THR A 125 -16.16 -11.34 -22.50
N ARG A 126 -15.98 -11.30 -21.17
CA ARG A 126 -16.32 -12.40 -20.26
C ARG A 126 -17.80 -12.48 -19.91
N GLY A 127 -18.62 -11.54 -20.37
CA GLY A 127 -20.06 -11.50 -20.12
C GLY A 127 -20.50 -10.52 -19.03
N TYR A 128 -19.62 -9.62 -18.58
CA TYR A 128 -20.03 -8.56 -17.65
C TYR A 128 -21.04 -7.61 -18.31
N SER A 129 -22.24 -7.53 -17.75
CA SER A 129 -23.34 -6.72 -18.30
C SER A 129 -23.70 -5.56 -17.37
N PRO A 130 -24.25 -4.45 -17.89
CA PRO A 130 -24.77 -3.36 -17.06
C PRO A 130 -25.86 -3.80 -16.07
N GLY A 131 -26.65 -4.83 -16.43
CA GLY A 131 -27.65 -5.40 -15.53
C GLY A 131 -27.02 -6.05 -14.29
N LEU A 132 -25.86 -6.70 -14.45
CA LEU A 132 -25.13 -7.27 -13.32
C LEU A 132 -24.62 -6.16 -12.39
N LEU A 133 -24.09 -5.07 -12.93
CA LEU A 133 -23.67 -3.91 -12.15
C LEU A 133 -24.84 -3.34 -11.32
N LEU A 134 -26.01 -3.16 -11.95
CA LEU A 134 -27.20 -2.68 -11.25
C LEU A 134 -27.63 -3.63 -10.12
N SER A 135 -27.54 -4.94 -10.37
CA SER A 135 -27.86 -5.97 -9.38
C SER A 135 -26.90 -5.94 -8.18
N VAL A 136 -25.62 -5.66 -8.42
CA VAL A 136 -24.63 -5.45 -7.35
C VAL A 136 -24.96 -4.19 -6.55
N LEU A 137 -25.33 -3.09 -7.21
CA LEU A 137 -25.72 -1.84 -6.54
C LEU A 137 -27.01 -1.99 -5.72
N GLN A 138 -27.89 -2.91 -6.11
CA GLN A 138 -29.08 -3.31 -5.34
C GLN A 138 -28.75 -4.24 -4.17
N GLY A 139 -27.47 -4.59 -3.95
CA GLY A 139 -27.02 -5.40 -2.83
C GLY A 139 -27.21 -6.91 -3.04
N ASN A 140 -27.43 -7.39 -4.27
CA ASN A 140 -27.61 -8.83 -4.51
C ASN A 140 -26.28 -9.60 -4.29
N PRO A 141 -26.21 -10.53 -3.30
CA PRO A 141 -25.00 -11.28 -2.99
C PRO A 141 -24.50 -12.15 -4.14
N ALA A 142 -25.40 -12.79 -4.87
CA ALA A 142 -25.06 -13.66 -6.00
C ALA A 142 -24.50 -12.83 -7.18
N ALA A 143 -25.06 -11.64 -7.41
CA ALA A 143 -24.54 -10.71 -8.40
C ALA A 143 -23.13 -10.22 -8.02
N LEU A 144 -22.87 -9.95 -6.74
CA LEU A 144 -21.53 -9.56 -6.27
C LEU A 144 -20.52 -10.69 -6.46
N ALA A 145 -20.89 -11.94 -6.15
CA ALA A 145 -20.04 -13.10 -6.40
C ALA A 145 -19.73 -13.28 -7.89
N ALA A 146 -20.74 -13.20 -8.76
CA ALA A 146 -20.56 -13.29 -10.21
C ALA A 146 -19.72 -12.13 -10.76
N SER A 147 -19.93 -10.91 -10.25
CA SER A 147 -19.16 -9.72 -10.61
C SER A 147 -17.66 -9.92 -10.37
N ARG A 148 -17.28 -10.54 -9.25
CA ARG A 148 -15.87 -10.83 -8.94
C ARG A 148 -15.23 -11.80 -9.93
N GLU A 149 -15.98 -12.79 -10.41
CA GLU A 149 -15.47 -13.76 -11.38
C GLU A 149 -15.19 -13.10 -12.74
N TYR A 150 -16.13 -12.30 -13.25
CA TYR A 150 -15.94 -11.60 -14.52
C TYR A 150 -14.84 -10.53 -14.44
N LEU A 151 -14.79 -9.80 -13.33
CA LEU A 151 -13.77 -8.78 -13.04
C LEU A 151 -12.47 -9.37 -12.51
N ARG A 152 -12.25 -10.69 -12.57
CA ARG A 152 -11.01 -11.30 -12.09
C ARG A 152 -9.78 -10.59 -12.69
N PRO A 153 -8.74 -10.31 -11.88
CA PRO A 153 -7.54 -9.64 -12.34
C PRO A 153 -6.91 -10.34 -13.55
N VAL A 154 -6.31 -9.56 -14.45
CA VAL A 154 -5.56 -10.08 -15.59
C VAL A 154 -4.11 -9.73 -15.35
N ALA A 155 -3.28 -10.77 -15.15
CA ALA A 155 -1.85 -10.60 -14.90
C ALA A 155 -1.22 -9.67 -15.96
N GLY A 156 -0.38 -8.74 -15.50
CA GLY A 156 0.17 -7.67 -16.34
C GLY A 156 -0.78 -6.48 -16.51
N ILE A 157 -2.01 -6.67 -17.01
CA ILE A 157 -2.92 -5.56 -17.30
C ILE A 157 -3.36 -4.84 -16.02
N THR A 158 -3.89 -5.58 -15.04
CA THR A 158 -4.33 -4.97 -13.77
C THR A 158 -3.17 -4.49 -12.91
N SER A 159 -1.96 -4.98 -13.16
CA SER A 159 -0.76 -4.51 -12.48
C SER A 159 -0.31 -3.14 -13.03
N VAL A 160 -0.38 -2.93 -14.35
CA VAL A 160 0.00 -1.67 -15.03
C VAL A 160 -0.93 -0.50 -14.66
N VAL A 161 -2.16 -0.78 -14.20
CA VAL A 161 -3.05 0.20 -13.59
C VAL A 161 -2.35 1.05 -12.52
N ALA A 162 -1.38 0.46 -11.78
CA ALA A 162 -0.62 1.15 -10.74
C ALA A 162 0.18 2.37 -11.25
N PHE A 163 0.42 2.51 -12.56
CA PHE A 163 1.06 3.69 -13.15
C PHE A 163 0.16 4.93 -13.17
N SER A 164 -1.17 4.75 -13.12
CA SER A 164 -2.12 5.87 -13.17
C SER A 164 -1.88 6.91 -12.07
N VAL A 165 -1.71 6.42 -10.84
CA VAL A 165 -1.60 7.26 -9.63
C VAL A 165 -0.29 8.05 -9.57
N PRO A 166 0.91 7.48 -9.79
CA PRO A 166 2.14 8.25 -9.93
C PRO A 166 2.04 9.38 -10.96
N GLY A 167 1.44 9.10 -12.12
CA GLY A 167 1.25 10.09 -13.17
C GLY A 167 0.34 11.24 -12.75
N ILE A 168 -0.79 10.93 -12.12
CA ILE A 168 -1.73 11.92 -11.58
C ILE A 168 -1.08 12.76 -10.49
N CYS A 169 -0.38 12.11 -9.55
CA CYS A 169 0.30 12.79 -8.45
C CYS A 169 1.37 13.76 -8.98
N ALA A 170 2.13 13.35 -9.99
CA ALA A 170 3.09 14.22 -10.66
C ALA A 170 2.41 15.41 -11.35
N ALA A 171 1.29 15.19 -12.04
CA ALA A 171 0.51 16.26 -12.66
C ALA A 171 -0.04 17.26 -11.62
N ILE A 172 -0.57 16.79 -10.49
CA ILE A 172 -1.06 17.64 -9.38
C ILE A 172 0.11 18.42 -8.75
N ALA A 173 1.20 17.73 -8.44
CA ALA A 173 2.34 18.30 -7.74
C ALA A 173 3.18 19.23 -8.66
N SER A 174 3.01 19.15 -9.98
CA SER A 174 3.61 20.07 -10.97
C SER A 174 3.12 21.51 -10.87
N ARG A 175 2.02 21.78 -10.15
CA ARG A 175 1.37 23.10 -10.01
C ARG A 175 0.82 23.71 -11.30
N GLN A 176 0.92 23.00 -12.43
CA GLN A 176 0.27 23.43 -13.65
C GLN A 176 -1.25 23.30 -13.54
N PRO A 177 -2.03 24.15 -14.22
CA PRO A 177 -3.46 23.93 -14.34
C PRO A 177 -3.71 22.58 -15.00
N ILE A 178 -4.56 21.76 -14.38
CA ILE A 178 -4.90 20.44 -14.91
C ILE A 178 -5.79 20.64 -16.13
N SER A 179 -5.33 20.18 -17.30
CA SER A 179 -6.07 20.28 -18.56
C SER A 179 -7.36 19.44 -18.52
N ARG A 180 -8.27 19.66 -19.46
CA ARG A 180 -9.50 18.86 -19.60
C ARG A 180 -9.19 17.36 -19.68
N TRP A 181 -8.17 16.99 -20.45
CA TRP A 181 -7.67 15.61 -20.53
C TRP A 181 -7.15 15.09 -19.19
N GLY A 182 -6.36 15.88 -18.46
CA GLY A 182 -5.88 15.49 -17.13
C GLY A 182 -7.03 15.25 -16.14
N ARG A 183 -8.09 16.08 -16.18
CA ARG A 183 -9.28 15.87 -15.34
C ARG A 183 -9.99 14.55 -15.66
N TRP A 184 -10.09 14.19 -16.94
CA TRP A 184 -10.65 12.89 -17.35
C TRP A 184 -9.80 11.71 -16.87
N LEU A 185 -8.47 11.79 -16.98
CA LEU A 185 -7.58 10.73 -16.48
C LEU A 185 -7.75 10.53 -14.96
N ILE A 186 -7.86 11.61 -14.20
CA ILE A 186 -8.15 11.57 -12.76
C ILE A 186 -9.50 10.94 -12.49
N ALA A 187 -10.55 11.39 -13.18
CA ALA A 187 -11.91 10.89 -13.00
C ALA A 187 -12.02 9.39 -13.32
N ILE A 188 -11.42 8.93 -14.43
CA ILE A 188 -11.43 7.51 -14.83
C ILE A 188 -10.62 6.67 -13.83
N THR A 189 -9.47 7.16 -13.37
CA THR A 189 -8.67 6.43 -12.37
C THR A 189 -9.42 6.31 -11.05
N LEU A 190 -10.05 7.39 -10.59
CA LEU A 190 -10.88 7.38 -9.38
C LEU A 190 -12.07 6.42 -9.54
N ALA A 191 -12.80 6.50 -10.65
CA ALA A 191 -13.91 5.60 -10.94
C ALA A 191 -13.45 4.13 -10.98
N GLY A 192 -12.29 3.85 -11.57
CA GLY A 192 -11.68 2.52 -11.59
C GLY A 192 -11.25 2.03 -10.21
N ALA A 193 -10.72 2.91 -9.35
CA ALA A 193 -10.38 2.59 -7.97
C ALA A 193 -11.63 2.27 -7.14
N VAL A 194 -12.68 3.09 -7.25
CA VAL A 194 -14.00 2.87 -6.65
C VAL A 194 -14.62 1.56 -7.12
N ALA A 195 -14.62 1.31 -8.43
CA ALA A 195 -15.12 0.07 -9.01
C ALA A 195 -14.37 -1.15 -8.46
N ARG A 196 -13.04 -1.13 -8.38
CA ARG A 196 -12.25 -2.23 -7.78
C ARG A 196 -12.56 -2.42 -6.30
N THR A 197 -12.69 -1.33 -5.54
CA THR A 197 -13.00 -1.42 -4.11
C THR A 197 -14.37 -2.05 -3.86
N PHE A 198 -15.40 -1.70 -4.63
CA PHE A 198 -16.76 -2.18 -4.39
C PHE A 198 -17.12 -3.45 -5.16
N LEU A 199 -16.73 -3.56 -6.43
CA LEU A 199 -17.07 -4.71 -7.29
C LEU A 199 -16.10 -5.89 -7.12
N ASN A 200 -14.81 -5.61 -6.86
CA ASN A 200 -13.78 -6.65 -6.63
C ASN A 200 -13.46 -6.87 -5.15
N ALA A 201 -14.05 -6.08 -4.24
CA ALA A 201 -13.70 -6.06 -2.82
C ALA A 201 -12.21 -5.74 -2.54
N GLU A 202 -11.53 -5.08 -3.47
CA GLU A 202 -10.13 -4.68 -3.33
C GLU A 202 -10.04 -3.33 -2.60
N ARG A 203 -10.12 -3.39 -1.26
CA ARG A 203 -10.13 -2.20 -0.38
C ARG A 203 -8.95 -1.28 -0.59
N LEU A 204 -7.78 -1.87 -0.82
CA LEU A 204 -6.55 -1.14 -1.05
C LEU A 204 -6.61 -0.25 -2.30
N ALA A 205 -7.41 -0.58 -3.32
CA ALA A 205 -7.40 0.18 -4.58
C ALA A 205 -7.75 1.66 -4.39
N LEU A 206 -8.71 1.98 -3.51
CA LEU A 206 -9.08 3.36 -3.22
C LEU A 206 -8.07 4.06 -2.32
N GLU A 207 -7.45 3.36 -1.37
CA GLU A 207 -6.36 3.89 -0.54
C GLU A 207 -5.11 4.21 -1.38
N GLU A 208 -4.78 3.31 -2.30
CA GLU A 208 -3.71 3.44 -3.31
C GLU A 208 -3.88 4.66 -4.20
N PHE A 209 -5.12 5.13 -4.39
CA PHE A 209 -5.40 6.36 -5.11
C PHE A 209 -5.42 7.58 -4.17
N MET A 210 -6.20 7.51 -3.09
CA MET A 210 -6.50 8.65 -2.22
C MET A 210 -5.28 9.12 -1.46
N LEU A 211 -4.52 8.22 -0.82
CA LEU A 211 -3.42 8.64 0.05
C LEU A 211 -2.30 9.32 -0.74
N PRO A 212 -1.81 8.79 -1.89
CA PRO A 212 -0.80 9.47 -2.68
C PRO A 212 -1.30 10.79 -3.29
N VAL A 213 -2.58 10.87 -3.69
CA VAL A 213 -3.18 12.10 -4.19
C VAL A 213 -3.25 13.18 -3.10
N LEU A 214 -3.66 12.83 -1.87
CA LEU A 214 -3.67 13.76 -0.74
C LEU A 214 -2.26 14.26 -0.41
N VAL A 215 -1.27 13.38 -0.45
CA VAL A 215 0.14 13.76 -0.32
C VAL A 215 0.58 14.68 -1.46
N ALA A 216 0.21 14.41 -2.71
CA ALA A 216 0.53 15.28 -3.85
C ALA A 216 -0.09 16.68 -3.71
N ILE A 217 -1.32 16.76 -3.19
CA ILE A 217 -1.98 18.03 -2.86
C ILE A 217 -1.23 18.75 -1.72
N ALA A 218 -0.79 18.01 -0.70
CA ALA A 218 0.00 18.56 0.39
C ALA A 218 1.33 19.15 -0.11
N PHE A 219 2.02 18.45 -1.02
CA PHE A 219 3.30 18.87 -1.61
C PHE A 219 3.16 20.06 -2.57
N ARG A 220 1.95 20.34 -3.07
CA ARG A 220 1.69 21.48 -3.95
C ARG A 220 2.08 22.81 -3.30
N ASP A 221 1.87 22.98 -2.00
CA ASP A 221 2.15 24.22 -1.25
C ASP A 221 3.39 24.06 -0.36
N ARG A 222 4.54 24.53 -0.86
CA ARG A 222 5.87 24.37 -0.21
C ARG A 222 5.93 24.91 1.21
N GLU A 223 5.20 26.00 1.50
CA GLU A 223 5.30 26.66 2.80
C GLU A 223 4.57 25.89 3.89
N LYS A 224 3.51 25.17 3.51
CA LYS A 224 2.62 24.46 4.44
C LYS A 224 2.77 22.94 4.35
N VAL A 225 3.71 22.40 3.58
CA VAL A 225 3.85 20.95 3.36
C VAL A 225 3.94 20.19 4.68
N SER A 226 4.81 20.60 5.60
CA SER A 226 5.01 19.88 6.86
C SER A 226 3.71 19.80 7.67
N GLN A 227 2.98 20.92 7.78
CA GLN A 227 1.68 20.95 8.45
C GLN A 227 0.64 20.09 7.72
N ARG A 228 0.57 20.16 6.39
CA ARG A 228 -0.40 19.39 5.59
C ARG A 228 -0.12 17.90 5.60
N ILE A 229 1.14 17.48 5.49
CA ILE A 229 1.52 16.07 5.63
C ILE A 229 1.15 15.58 7.02
N ARG A 230 1.42 16.37 8.07
CA ARG A 230 1.02 16.01 9.42
C ARG A 230 -0.50 15.80 9.50
N SER A 231 -1.30 16.67 8.89
CA SER A 231 -2.75 16.47 8.80
C SER A 231 -3.11 15.20 8.04
N VAL A 232 -2.46 14.92 6.91
CA VAL A 232 -2.66 13.67 6.15
C VAL A 232 -2.34 12.46 7.02
N LEU A 233 -1.24 12.44 7.76
CA LEU A 233 -0.87 11.31 8.62
C LEU A 233 -1.81 11.12 9.81
N VAL A 234 -2.35 12.21 10.36
CA VAL A 234 -3.35 12.11 11.42
C VAL A 234 -4.66 11.57 10.87
N ILE A 235 -5.07 12.00 9.67
CA ILE A 235 -6.37 11.63 9.07
C ILE A 235 -6.31 10.25 8.40
N ALA A 236 -5.17 9.84 7.86
CA ALA A 236 -5.04 8.62 7.05
C ALA A 236 -5.53 7.35 7.77
N PRO A 237 -5.17 7.07 9.04
CA PRO A 237 -5.70 5.92 9.76
C PRO A 237 -7.23 5.94 9.89
N PHE A 238 -7.82 7.10 10.20
CA PHE A 238 -9.28 7.24 10.28
C PHE A 238 -9.93 7.03 8.91
N PHE A 239 -9.31 7.56 7.85
CA PHE A 239 -9.80 7.38 6.49
C PHE A 239 -9.77 5.90 6.07
N THR A 240 -8.70 5.16 6.37
CA THR A 240 -8.61 3.71 6.16
C THR A 240 -9.74 2.97 6.90
N VAL A 241 -10.02 3.33 8.16
CA VAL A 241 -11.13 2.74 8.92
C VAL A 241 -12.49 3.06 8.29
N LEU A 242 -12.70 4.30 7.81
CA LEU A 242 -13.94 4.68 7.15
C LEU A 242 -14.14 3.94 5.82
N LEU A 243 -13.09 3.82 5.01
CA LEU A 243 -13.14 3.05 3.76
C LEU A 243 -13.39 1.56 4.03
N PHE A 244 -12.75 1.01 5.06
CA PHE A 244 -13.00 -0.33 5.52
C PHE A 244 -14.48 -0.51 5.91
N ALA A 245 -15.03 0.40 6.72
CA ALA A 245 -16.41 0.35 7.15
C ALA A 245 -17.39 0.45 5.98
N ALA A 246 -17.16 1.36 5.04
CA ALA A 246 -17.96 1.50 3.83
C ALA A 246 -17.93 0.23 2.95
N GLY A 247 -16.75 -0.39 2.81
CA GLY A 247 -16.60 -1.64 2.06
C GLY A 247 -17.23 -2.86 2.76
N GLU A 248 -17.27 -2.88 4.10
CA GLU A 248 -17.94 -3.91 4.90
C GLU A 248 -19.47 -3.75 4.90
N ALA A 249 -19.99 -2.52 4.90
CA ALA A 249 -21.44 -2.26 4.84
C ALA A 249 -22.11 -2.85 3.60
N LEU A 250 -21.36 -2.97 2.50
CA LEU A 250 -21.83 -3.54 1.24
C LEU A 250 -21.62 -5.05 1.13
N ARG A 251 -21.07 -5.70 2.17
CA ARG A 251 -20.89 -7.16 2.14
C ARG A 251 -22.20 -7.87 2.50
N PRO A 252 -22.51 -8.98 1.79
CA PRO A 252 -23.61 -9.86 2.15
C PRO A 252 -23.59 -10.33 3.60
N SER A 253 -22.40 -10.57 4.15
CA SER A 253 -22.18 -11.01 5.55
C SER A 253 -22.69 -10.01 6.58
N TYR A 254 -22.65 -8.71 6.27
CA TYR A 254 -23.26 -7.70 7.14
C TYR A 254 -24.77 -7.68 6.95
N THR A 255 -25.26 -7.68 5.70
CA THR A 255 -26.71 -7.63 5.43
C THR A 255 -27.46 -8.80 6.08
N SER A 256 -26.86 -9.99 6.14
CA SER A 256 -27.46 -11.17 6.79
C SER A 256 -27.45 -11.11 8.32
N ARG A 257 -26.58 -10.29 8.93
CA ARG A 257 -26.44 -10.14 10.40
C ARG A 257 -26.95 -8.80 10.94
N SER A 258 -27.45 -7.94 10.06
CA SER A 258 -27.81 -6.55 10.36
C SER A 258 -28.90 -6.39 11.43
N GLY A 259 -29.64 -7.48 11.75
CA GLY A 259 -30.64 -7.52 12.83
C GLY A 259 -30.12 -7.99 14.20
N GLU A 260 -28.92 -8.56 14.29
CA GLU A 260 -28.39 -9.19 15.53
C GLU A 260 -27.30 -8.36 16.21
N VAL A 261 -26.49 -7.62 15.43
CA VAL A 261 -25.34 -6.87 15.93
C VAL A 261 -25.35 -5.46 15.34
N GLY A 262 -25.17 -4.44 16.19
CA GLY A 262 -25.06 -3.05 15.73
C GLY A 262 -23.87 -2.85 14.79
N PHE A 263 -24.04 -2.01 13.75
CA PHE A 263 -23.02 -1.81 12.70
C PHE A 263 -21.63 -1.48 13.26
N THR A 264 -21.55 -0.60 14.26
CA THR A 264 -20.28 -0.21 14.88
C THR A 264 -19.57 -1.39 15.53
N SER A 265 -20.31 -2.26 16.23
CA SER A 265 -19.75 -3.47 16.84
C SER A 265 -19.27 -4.43 15.76
N TYR A 266 -20.08 -4.64 14.71
CA TYR A 266 -19.68 -5.46 13.56
C TYR A 266 -18.39 -4.95 12.90
N ILE A 267 -18.27 -3.64 12.67
CA ILE A 267 -17.04 -3.05 12.09
C ILE A 267 -15.86 -3.20 13.03
N TYR A 268 -16.03 -3.00 14.33
CA TYR A 268 -14.98 -3.19 15.32
C TYR A 268 -14.47 -4.64 15.32
N ASP A 269 -15.39 -5.61 15.42
CA ASP A 269 -15.05 -7.04 15.44
C ASP A 269 -14.35 -7.45 14.16
N ARG A 270 -14.82 -6.98 13.01
CA ARG A 270 -14.20 -7.27 11.71
C ARG A 270 -12.83 -6.63 11.59
N LEU A 271 -12.68 -5.35 11.95
CA LEU A 271 -11.40 -4.66 11.87
C LEU A 271 -10.37 -5.36 12.76
N LEU A 272 -10.73 -5.65 14.01
CA LEU A 272 -9.88 -6.38 14.94
C LEU A 272 -9.55 -7.77 14.41
N GLY A 273 -10.53 -8.51 13.91
CA GLY A 273 -10.36 -9.81 13.29
C GLY A 273 -9.37 -9.79 12.11
N TYR A 274 -9.46 -8.82 11.21
CA TYR A 274 -8.52 -8.70 10.08
C TYR A 274 -7.07 -8.46 10.54
N TYR A 275 -6.84 -7.56 11.50
CA TYR A 275 -5.49 -7.28 11.97
C TYR A 275 -4.92 -8.40 12.84
N LEU A 276 -5.73 -8.98 13.74
CA LEU A 276 -5.28 -10.11 14.58
C LEU A 276 -5.05 -11.36 13.74
N SER A 277 -5.99 -11.74 12.86
CA SER A 277 -5.83 -12.90 11.99
C SER A 277 -4.61 -12.75 11.10
N ALA A 278 -4.33 -11.55 10.57
CA ALA A 278 -3.14 -11.34 9.76
C ALA A 278 -1.82 -11.69 10.50
N GLN A 279 -1.77 -11.44 11.81
CA GLN A 279 -0.60 -11.83 12.61
C GLN A 279 -0.63 -13.32 12.97
N VAL A 280 -1.80 -13.80 13.39
CA VAL A 280 -1.99 -15.19 13.85
C VAL A 280 -1.74 -16.19 12.73
N ASN A 281 -2.19 -15.87 11.51
CA ASN A 281 -2.05 -16.70 10.32
C ASN A 281 -0.60 -16.99 9.93
N GLY A 282 0.36 -16.18 10.38
CA GLY A 282 1.78 -16.38 10.06
C GLY A 282 2.34 -17.70 10.58
N GLU A 283 1.90 -18.17 11.75
CA GLU A 283 2.39 -19.42 12.31
C GLU A 283 1.84 -20.66 11.57
N PRO A 284 0.52 -20.81 11.35
CA PRO A 284 -0.01 -21.87 10.50
C PRO A 284 0.63 -21.84 9.11
N TYR A 285 0.82 -20.65 8.53
CA TYR A 285 1.50 -20.47 7.26
C TYR A 285 2.93 -21.04 7.30
N ALA A 286 3.72 -20.72 8.32
CA ALA A 286 5.08 -21.25 8.51
C ALA A 286 5.12 -22.77 8.67
N ARG A 287 4.10 -23.37 9.29
CA ARG A 287 4.02 -24.82 9.51
C ARG A 287 3.57 -25.60 8.27
N LEU A 288 2.69 -24.99 7.47
CA LEU A 288 2.05 -25.64 6.31
C LEU A 288 2.90 -25.57 5.04
N ILE A 289 3.81 -24.61 4.95
CA ILE A 289 4.62 -24.39 3.76
C ILE A 289 6.06 -24.79 4.06
N PRO A 290 6.60 -25.79 3.35
CA PRO A 290 7.99 -26.19 3.55
C PRO A 290 8.89 -24.99 3.23
N HIS A 291 9.97 -24.84 3.99
CA HIS A 291 10.98 -23.82 3.71
C HIS A 291 11.52 -24.03 2.29
N VAL A 292 11.15 -23.13 1.39
CA VAL A 292 11.60 -23.13 0.00
C VAL A 292 12.74 -22.14 -0.18
N PRO A 293 13.69 -22.41 -1.10
CA PRO A 293 14.81 -21.51 -1.35
C PRO A 293 14.40 -20.10 -1.82
N ALA A 294 13.19 -19.94 -2.38
CA ALA A 294 12.65 -18.63 -2.72
C ALA A 294 11.29 -18.40 -2.04
N PRO A 295 11.07 -17.21 -1.44
CA PRO A 295 9.82 -16.88 -0.80
C PRO A 295 8.66 -16.72 -1.80
N ASN A 296 7.45 -17.09 -1.38
CA ASN A 296 6.24 -16.98 -2.19
C ASN A 296 5.51 -15.66 -1.95
N PHE A 297 5.28 -15.30 -0.69
CA PHE A 297 4.57 -14.10 -0.29
C PHE A 297 5.47 -12.86 -0.31
N THR A 298 6.70 -12.95 0.21
CA THR A 298 7.60 -11.80 0.34
C THR A 298 8.33 -11.43 -0.96
N ALA A 299 8.35 -12.32 -1.95
CA ALA A 299 8.76 -12.01 -3.33
C ALA A 299 7.61 -12.06 -4.35
N ASP A 300 6.37 -11.86 -3.89
CA ASP A 300 5.19 -11.88 -4.75
C ASP A 300 5.29 -10.98 -5.98
N ALA A 301 5.95 -9.83 -5.84
CA ALA A 301 6.17 -8.89 -6.92
C ALA A 301 6.92 -9.51 -8.10
N ILE A 302 7.83 -10.46 -7.84
CA ILE A 302 8.60 -11.15 -8.87
C ILE A 302 7.70 -12.16 -9.58
N TRP A 303 6.96 -12.97 -8.81
CA TRP A 303 6.04 -13.99 -9.33
C TRP A 303 4.87 -13.40 -10.12
N ASN A 304 4.43 -12.19 -9.76
CA ASN A 304 3.35 -11.48 -10.43
C ASN A 304 3.84 -10.28 -11.27
N ALA A 305 5.14 -10.22 -11.55
CA ALA A 305 5.67 -9.24 -12.48
C ALA A 305 5.12 -9.52 -13.89
N PRO A 306 4.78 -8.48 -14.67
CA PRO A 306 4.45 -8.65 -16.07
C PRO A 306 5.57 -9.43 -16.79
N LEU A 307 5.20 -10.32 -17.70
CA LEU A 307 6.10 -11.24 -18.43
C LEU A 307 6.65 -12.38 -17.58
N ILE A 308 7.30 -12.11 -16.44
CA ILE A 308 7.93 -13.16 -15.61
C ILE A 308 6.88 -14.15 -15.09
N GLY A 309 5.79 -13.65 -14.52
CA GLY A 309 4.73 -14.48 -13.95
C GLY A 309 3.99 -15.37 -14.96
N SER A 310 4.16 -15.09 -16.26
CA SER A 310 3.61 -15.92 -17.33
C SER A 310 4.49 -17.13 -17.67
N PHE A 311 5.79 -17.06 -17.37
CA PHE A 311 6.76 -18.13 -17.67
C PHE A 311 7.21 -18.89 -16.43
N VAL A 312 7.30 -18.19 -15.29
CA VAL A 312 7.84 -18.74 -14.04
C VAL A 312 6.85 -18.46 -12.92
N THR A 313 6.28 -19.55 -12.39
CA THR A 313 5.39 -19.55 -11.23
C THR A 313 5.98 -20.39 -10.10
N PRO A 314 5.60 -20.14 -8.84
CA PRO A 314 5.93 -21.02 -7.73
C PRO A 314 5.64 -22.50 -8.02
N ALA A 315 4.50 -22.79 -8.62
CA ALA A 315 4.11 -24.15 -9.01
C ALA A 315 5.09 -24.77 -10.00
N SER A 316 5.49 -24.04 -11.04
CA SER A 316 6.48 -24.52 -12.02
C SER A 316 7.91 -24.65 -11.45
N THR A 317 8.26 -23.86 -10.44
CA THR A 317 9.62 -23.83 -9.88
C THR A 317 9.81 -24.83 -8.74
N PHE A 318 8.80 -24.98 -7.87
CA PHE A 318 8.87 -25.80 -6.66
C PHE A 318 7.95 -27.02 -6.69
N GLY A 319 7.14 -27.18 -7.74
CA GLY A 319 6.15 -28.26 -7.85
C GLY A 319 4.87 -28.03 -7.04
N PHE A 320 4.71 -26.85 -6.43
CA PHE A 320 3.50 -26.49 -5.69
C PHE A 320 3.32 -24.98 -5.58
N ASP A 321 2.07 -24.53 -5.40
CA ASP A 321 1.74 -23.15 -5.06
C ASP A 321 1.43 -23.02 -3.56
N SER A 322 2.30 -22.32 -2.83
CA SER A 322 2.12 -22.04 -1.41
C SER A 322 0.84 -21.27 -1.10
N ARG A 323 0.38 -20.39 -2.00
CA ARG A 323 -0.87 -19.64 -1.82
C ARG A 323 -2.07 -20.54 -1.95
N GLU A 324 -2.05 -21.43 -2.93
CA GLU A 324 -3.12 -22.40 -3.12
C GLU A 324 -3.19 -23.35 -1.92
N ARG A 325 -2.05 -23.88 -1.47
CA ARG A 325 -1.98 -24.73 -0.27
C ARG A 325 -2.48 -24.00 0.97
N PHE A 326 -2.07 -22.75 1.16
CA PHE A 326 -2.54 -21.95 2.28
C PHE A 326 -4.04 -21.63 2.18
N ALA A 327 -4.55 -21.32 0.99
CA ALA A 327 -5.98 -21.11 0.75
C ALA A 327 -6.81 -22.37 1.01
N ILE A 328 -6.32 -23.55 0.62
CA ILE A 328 -6.95 -24.84 0.92
C ILE A 328 -6.97 -25.08 2.44
N ALA A 329 -5.85 -24.83 3.11
CA ALA A 329 -5.78 -24.97 4.57
C ALA A 329 -6.71 -24.00 5.28
N LEU A 330 -6.80 -22.76 4.81
CA LEU A 330 -7.75 -21.77 5.32
C LEU A 330 -9.19 -22.22 5.13
N GLY A 331 -9.54 -22.77 3.96
CA GLY A 331 -10.90 -23.26 3.70
C GLY A 331 -11.27 -24.51 4.48
N ARG A 332 -10.30 -25.34 4.88
CA ARG A 332 -10.54 -26.60 5.61
C ARG A 332 -10.48 -26.45 7.13
N TYR A 333 -9.59 -25.61 7.63
CA TYR A 333 -9.23 -25.60 9.05
C TYR A 333 -9.35 -24.23 9.71
N LEU A 334 -9.48 -23.14 8.93
CA LEU A 334 -9.45 -21.77 9.44
C LEU A 334 -10.61 -20.96 8.84
N ASN A 335 -10.52 -19.63 8.90
CA ASN A 335 -11.51 -18.74 8.33
C ASN A 335 -11.07 -18.24 6.93
N PRO A 336 -11.73 -18.68 5.83
CA PRO A 336 -11.36 -18.26 4.48
C PRO A 336 -11.60 -16.76 4.22
N GLU A 337 -12.39 -16.06 5.04
CA GLU A 337 -12.58 -14.61 4.92
C GLU A 337 -11.41 -13.80 5.50
N LEU A 338 -10.63 -14.40 6.40
CA LEU A 338 -9.51 -13.79 7.11
C LEU A 338 -8.21 -14.46 6.64
N ASN A 339 -7.94 -14.38 5.34
CA ASN A 339 -6.89 -15.12 4.64
C ASN A 339 -5.56 -14.37 4.47
N THR A 340 -5.42 -13.19 5.07
CA THR A 340 -4.22 -12.37 4.94
C THR A 340 -3.15 -12.80 5.95
N VAL A 341 -1.87 -12.59 5.59
CA VAL A 341 -0.73 -12.71 6.51
C VAL A 341 0.00 -11.36 6.51
N ALA A 342 0.28 -10.81 7.68
CA ALA A 342 0.97 -9.52 7.81
C ALA A 342 2.45 -9.63 7.42
N LEU A 343 3.09 -8.48 7.15
CA LEU A 343 4.45 -8.46 6.61
C LEU A 343 5.49 -9.15 7.51
N LEU A 344 5.52 -8.81 8.81
CA LEU A 344 6.50 -9.40 9.74
C LEU A 344 6.33 -10.92 9.88
N PRO A 345 5.11 -11.46 10.15
CA PRO A 345 4.89 -12.90 10.14
C PRO A 345 5.20 -13.57 8.80
N SER A 346 4.88 -12.95 7.66
CA SER A 346 5.26 -13.50 6.35
C SER A 346 6.77 -13.61 6.18
N ILE A 347 7.52 -12.56 6.58
CA ILE A 347 8.98 -12.58 6.53
C ILE A 347 9.51 -13.70 7.44
N LEU A 348 9.04 -13.77 8.68
CA LEU A 348 9.48 -14.78 9.63
C LEU A 348 9.18 -16.20 9.14
N ALA A 349 7.98 -16.42 8.61
CA ALA A 349 7.55 -17.73 8.15
C ALA A 349 8.35 -18.24 6.93
N GLU A 350 8.67 -17.36 5.97
CA GLU A 350 9.35 -17.78 4.74
C GLU A 350 10.87 -17.83 4.90
N TRP A 351 11.44 -16.86 5.60
CA TRP A 351 12.88 -16.69 5.70
C TRP A 351 13.47 -17.34 6.97
N GLY A 352 12.64 -17.67 7.95
CA GLY A 352 13.10 -18.01 9.29
C GLY A 352 13.77 -16.82 9.99
N ILE A 353 14.05 -16.96 11.29
CA ILE A 353 14.53 -15.82 12.10
C ILE A 353 15.85 -15.22 11.59
N TRP A 354 16.76 -16.05 11.08
CA TRP A 354 18.11 -15.62 10.68
C TRP A 354 18.12 -14.72 9.45
N LEU A 355 17.30 -15.03 8.44
CA LEU A 355 17.16 -14.20 7.24
C LEU A 355 16.08 -13.13 7.41
N ALA A 356 15.12 -13.31 8.33
CA ALA A 356 14.15 -12.28 8.66
C ALA A 356 14.80 -11.00 9.22
N VAL A 357 15.83 -11.13 10.06
CA VAL A 357 16.57 -9.98 10.62
C VAL A 357 17.10 -9.03 9.53
N PRO A 358 17.97 -9.46 8.60
CA PRO A 358 18.48 -8.57 7.56
C PRO A 358 17.37 -8.03 6.65
N VAL A 359 16.33 -8.81 6.36
CA VAL A 359 15.20 -8.34 5.55
C VAL A 359 14.46 -7.20 6.26
N VAL A 360 14.11 -7.36 7.55
CA VAL A 360 13.43 -6.33 8.34
C VAL A 360 14.29 -5.08 8.52
N LEU A 361 15.59 -5.24 8.73
CA LEU A 361 16.56 -4.14 8.75
C LEU A 361 16.51 -3.34 7.43
N LEU A 362 16.64 -4.03 6.29
CA LEU A 362 16.63 -3.40 4.97
C LEU A 362 15.29 -2.72 4.66
N CYS A 363 14.16 -3.37 4.96
CA CYS A 363 12.84 -2.78 4.79
C CYS A 363 12.69 -1.50 5.62
N THR A 364 13.06 -1.52 6.90
CA THR A 364 12.87 -0.38 7.80
C THR A 364 13.79 0.79 7.45
N ILE A 365 15.06 0.50 7.14
CA ILE A 365 16.03 1.50 6.66
C ILE A 365 15.55 2.07 5.32
N GLY A 366 15.14 1.20 4.39
CA GLY A 366 14.64 1.58 3.07
C GLY A 366 13.44 2.51 3.14
N LEU A 367 12.41 2.16 3.93
CA LEU A 367 11.24 3.01 4.17
C LEU A 367 11.64 4.36 4.76
N THR A 368 12.56 4.40 5.73
CA THR A 368 12.98 5.64 6.37
C THR A 368 13.81 6.53 5.45
N VAL A 369 14.80 5.96 4.77
CA VAL A 369 15.67 6.71 3.86
C VAL A 369 14.88 7.18 2.63
N ALA A 370 14.03 6.33 2.05
CA ALA A 370 13.20 6.70 0.90
C ALA A 370 12.22 7.81 1.25
N SER A 371 11.55 7.74 2.41
CA SER A 371 10.64 8.80 2.87
C SER A 371 11.37 10.12 3.14
N LYS A 372 12.56 10.10 3.73
CA LYS A 372 13.40 11.30 3.92
C LYS A 372 13.88 11.93 2.62
N ARG A 373 14.06 11.15 1.57
CA ARG A 373 14.45 11.64 0.24
C ARG A 373 13.27 12.24 -0.52
N CYS A 374 12.04 12.01 -0.09
CA CYS A 374 10.88 12.64 -0.68
C CYS A 374 10.86 14.13 -0.33
N SER A 375 10.80 14.97 -1.34
CA SER A 375 10.91 16.42 -1.21
C SER A 375 9.84 17.12 -2.03
N PRO A 376 9.25 18.22 -1.52
CA PRO A 376 8.38 19.12 -2.29
C PRO A 376 9.05 19.72 -3.53
N ASP A 377 10.39 19.67 -3.60
CA ASP A 377 11.17 20.12 -4.75
C ASP A 377 11.20 19.08 -5.89
N HIS A 378 10.84 17.84 -5.59
CA HIS A 378 10.74 16.73 -6.53
C HIS A 378 9.29 16.22 -6.55
N PRO A 379 8.40 16.77 -7.39
CA PRO A 379 6.97 16.53 -7.22
C PRO A 379 6.55 15.08 -7.53
N ALA A 380 7.35 14.33 -8.32
CA ALA A 380 7.20 12.88 -8.47
C ALA A 380 7.44 12.09 -7.17
N SER A 381 8.19 12.65 -6.22
CA SER A 381 8.44 12.01 -4.92
C SER A 381 7.23 12.06 -3.98
N ALA A 382 6.22 12.91 -4.27
CA ALA A 382 4.97 12.95 -3.51
C ALA A 382 4.21 11.61 -3.64
N ALA A 383 4.14 11.07 -4.87
CA ALA A 383 3.54 9.77 -5.12
C ALA A 383 4.27 8.66 -4.37
N ALA A 384 5.60 8.61 -4.53
CA ALA A 384 6.44 7.62 -3.86
C ALA A 384 6.27 7.67 -2.33
N TYR A 385 6.25 8.87 -1.73
CA TYR A 385 5.99 9.02 -0.30
C TYR A 385 4.61 8.45 0.07
N GLY A 386 3.55 8.78 -0.69
CA GLY A 386 2.22 8.21 -0.49
C GLY A 386 2.22 6.68 -0.47
N PHE A 387 2.85 6.03 -1.44
CA PHE A 387 2.95 4.56 -1.48
C PHE A 387 3.77 3.98 -0.33
N LEU A 388 4.84 4.66 0.09
CA LEU A 388 5.62 4.25 1.26
C LEU A 388 4.81 4.36 2.56
N LEU A 389 3.90 5.34 2.65
CA LEU A 389 2.98 5.45 3.78
C LEU A 389 1.96 4.31 3.80
N ILE A 390 1.36 3.97 2.66
CA ILE A 390 0.46 2.81 2.56
C ILE A 390 1.22 1.55 2.98
N ALA A 391 2.42 1.33 2.43
CA ALA A 391 3.26 0.21 2.77
C ALA A 391 3.52 0.08 4.28
N ALA A 392 3.77 1.20 4.95
CA ALA A 392 3.99 1.23 6.39
C ALA A 392 2.70 0.97 7.19
N LEU A 393 1.60 1.64 6.86
CA LEU A 393 0.31 1.50 7.53
C LEU A 393 -0.26 0.09 7.40
N GLU A 394 -0.19 -0.47 6.20
CA GLU A 394 -0.76 -1.77 5.88
C GLU A 394 0.14 -2.93 6.33
N SER A 395 1.40 -2.69 6.65
CA SER A 395 2.35 -3.76 7.02
C SER A 395 1.88 -4.68 8.15
N ALA A 396 1.05 -4.16 9.06
CA ALA A 396 0.50 -4.90 10.19
C ALA A 396 -0.69 -5.81 9.81
N ARG A 397 -1.23 -5.69 8.59
CA ARG A 397 -2.35 -6.47 8.07
C ARG A 397 -2.04 -7.20 6.76
N TYR A 398 -1.28 -6.57 5.88
CA TYR A 398 -1.07 -6.99 4.51
C TYR A 398 0.37 -6.72 4.07
N PRO A 399 1.04 -7.64 3.35
CA PRO A 399 2.45 -7.50 3.00
C PRO A 399 2.58 -6.64 1.73
N TYR A 400 2.12 -5.38 1.79
CA TYR A 400 1.99 -4.50 0.63
C TYR A 400 3.33 -4.26 -0.09
N LEU A 401 4.44 -4.18 0.65
CA LEU A 401 5.80 -4.06 0.09
C LEU A 401 6.20 -5.23 -0.80
N ALA A 402 5.62 -6.41 -0.59
CA ALA A 402 5.93 -7.58 -1.39
C ALA A 402 5.13 -7.63 -2.70
N GLN A 403 4.13 -6.77 -2.88
CA GLN A 403 3.18 -6.86 -3.99
C GLN A 403 3.70 -6.18 -5.26
N SER A 404 3.39 -6.75 -6.43
CA SER A 404 3.78 -6.18 -7.73
C SER A 404 3.25 -4.76 -7.93
N ARG A 405 2.04 -4.46 -7.44
CA ARG A 405 1.41 -3.13 -7.53
C ARG A 405 2.23 -2.03 -6.87
N PHE A 406 2.86 -2.29 -5.72
CA PHE A 406 3.72 -1.33 -5.03
C PHE A 406 4.94 -1.01 -5.91
N TRP A 407 5.65 -2.04 -6.37
CA TRP A 407 6.85 -1.86 -7.18
C TRP A 407 6.57 -1.23 -8.55
N LEU A 408 5.42 -1.53 -9.17
CA LEU A 408 4.99 -0.85 -10.39
C LEU A 408 4.62 0.61 -10.12
N ALA A 409 4.01 0.94 -8.99
CA ALA A 409 3.80 2.34 -8.63
C ALA A 409 5.12 3.10 -8.45
N ILE A 410 6.12 2.48 -7.80
CA ILE A 410 7.47 3.04 -7.68
C ILE A 410 8.13 3.18 -9.06
N LEU A 411 8.03 2.18 -9.91
CA LEU A 411 8.53 2.23 -11.29
C LEU A 411 7.86 3.37 -12.07
N GLY A 412 6.55 3.58 -11.92
CA GLY A 412 5.82 4.70 -12.49
C GLY A 412 6.39 6.05 -12.04
N CYS A 413 6.73 6.19 -10.75
CA CYS A 413 7.41 7.38 -10.22
C CYS A 413 8.78 7.59 -10.90
N LEU A 414 9.57 6.52 -11.07
CA LEU A 414 10.87 6.57 -11.71
C LEU A 414 10.77 6.94 -13.20
N ILE A 415 9.78 6.40 -13.93
CA ILE A 415 9.52 6.73 -15.33
C ILE A 415 9.17 8.20 -15.49
N VAL A 416 8.28 8.74 -14.64
CA VAL A 416 7.96 10.17 -14.62
C VAL A 416 9.23 11.02 -14.44
N ILE A 417 10.08 10.65 -13.48
CA ILE A 417 11.35 11.35 -13.23
C ILE A 417 12.26 11.26 -14.47
N ALA A 418 12.44 10.07 -15.05
CA ALA A 418 13.30 9.85 -16.21
C ALA A 418 12.84 10.67 -17.44
N ILE A 419 11.55 10.64 -17.76
CA ILE A 419 10.96 11.41 -18.87
C ILE A 419 11.16 12.92 -18.62
N SER A 420 10.88 13.39 -17.40
CA SER A 420 11.02 14.81 -17.06
C SER A 420 12.46 15.33 -17.16
N ARG A 421 13.47 14.45 -17.02
CA ARG A 421 14.89 14.81 -17.18
C ARG A 421 15.34 14.79 -18.63
N ARG A 422 14.86 13.84 -19.44
CA ARG A 422 15.23 13.73 -20.86
C ARG A 422 14.68 14.86 -21.72
N ILE A 423 13.45 15.32 -21.45
CA ILE A 423 12.86 16.45 -22.20
C ILE A 423 13.71 17.72 -22.00
N LYS A 424 14.27 17.91 -20.79
CA LYS A 424 15.18 19.03 -20.50
C LYS A 424 16.49 18.97 -21.29
N ALA A 425 17.02 17.78 -21.55
CA ALA A 425 18.29 17.61 -22.27
C ALA A 425 18.17 17.80 -23.80
N THR A 426 16.95 17.82 -24.34
CA THR A 426 16.69 17.93 -25.80
C THR A 426 16.11 19.28 -26.21
N GLY A 427 15.63 20.08 -25.24
CA GLY A 427 15.12 21.44 -25.46
C GLY A 427 16.10 22.55 -25.07
N ALA A 428 17.34 22.19 -24.71
CA ALA A 428 18.50 23.08 -24.57
C ALA A 428 19.48 22.72 -25.68
#